data_AF-F4RCZ7-F1
#
_entry.id   AF-F4RCZ7-F1
#
_cell.length_a   1.000
_cell.length_b   1.000
_cell.length_c   1.000
_cell.angle_alpha   90.00
_cell.angle_beta   90.00
_cell.angle_gamma   90.00
#
_symmetry.space_group_name_H-M   'P 1'
#
loop_
_entity.id
_entity.type
_entity.pdbx_description
1 polymer ?
#
loop_
_entity_poly.entity_id
_entity_poly.type
_entity_poly.pdbx_seq_one_letter_code
_entity_poly.pdbx_strand_id
1 'polypeptide(L)'
;MGRKRNTGWFYTGPSPSPLDSQRLCNLPGYVEVSPVITECSKARSGLNELILDKTKGSLKKWPWTNCVTKLEKKGYELRLKPGSTTPFDLITSPSSHLRDGEAKKINNDLELELIEVVEI
;
A
#
# COMPACT_ATOMS: atom_id res chain seq x y z
N MET A 1 -34.20 35.71 5.31
CA MET A 1 -32.89 35.06 5.53
C MET A 1 -33.09 33.56 5.42
N GLY A 2 -32.40 32.85 4.52
CA GLY A 2 -32.43 31.38 4.48
C GLY A 2 -32.07 30.83 3.10
N ARG A 3 -30.86 30.29 2.96
CA ARG A 3 -30.13 30.07 1.72
C ARG A 3 -30.62 28.85 0.91
N LYS A 4 -30.60 29.00 -0.41
CA LYS A 4 -30.64 27.92 -1.41
C LYS A 4 -29.55 26.88 -1.12
N ARG A 5 -29.87 25.58 -1.20
CA ARG A 5 -28.88 24.50 -1.37
C ARG A 5 -29.19 23.74 -2.66
N ASN A 6 -28.16 23.65 -3.49
CA ASN A 6 -28.16 23.17 -4.86
C ASN A 6 -27.65 21.71 -4.88
N THR A 7 -28.37 20.86 -5.61
CA THR A 7 -27.94 19.65 -6.34
C THR A 7 -26.98 18.65 -5.66
N GLY A 8 -27.54 17.57 -5.11
CA GLY A 8 -26.88 16.27 -5.03
C GLY A 8 -27.32 15.42 -6.21
N TRP A 9 -26.38 14.99 -7.06
CA TRP A 9 -26.65 14.06 -8.15
C TRP A 9 -26.78 12.65 -7.59
N PHE A 10 -28.01 12.13 -7.54
CA PHE A 10 -28.28 10.71 -7.41
C PHE A 10 -28.00 10.05 -8.76
N TYR A 11 -26.97 9.22 -8.85
CA TYR A 11 -26.83 8.28 -9.96
C TYR A 11 -27.78 7.11 -9.74
N THR A 12 -28.90 7.10 -10.46
CA THR A 12 -29.71 5.91 -10.69
C THR A 12 -29.17 5.18 -11.93
N GLY A 13 -28.30 4.19 -11.73
CA GLY A 13 -27.90 3.23 -12.76
C GLY A 13 -28.43 1.84 -12.41
N PRO A 14 -28.79 0.99 -13.39
CA PRO A 14 -29.40 -0.30 -13.12
C PRO A 14 -28.39 -1.30 -12.53
N SER A 15 -28.84 -2.09 -11.55
CA SER A 15 -28.10 -3.22 -10.98
C SER A 15 -27.59 -4.16 -12.08
N PRO A 16 -26.29 -4.50 -12.12
CA PRO A 16 -25.82 -5.58 -12.97
C PRO A 16 -26.08 -6.93 -12.31
N SER A 17 -26.99 -7.71 -12.91
CA SER A 17 -27.12 -9.15 -12.68
C SER A 17 -25.95 -9.90 -13.35
N PRO A 18 -25.60 -11.12 -12.91
CA PRO A 18 -24.33 -11.76 -13.20
C PRO A 18 -24.44 -12.72 -14.39
N LEU A 19 -24.10 -12.29 -15.61
CA LEU A 19 -23.78 -13.19 -16.72
C LEU A 19 -23.04 -12.42 -17.82
N ASP A 20 -22.06 -13.09 -18.43
CA ASP A 20 -21.30 -12.70 -19.63
C ASP A 20 -19.90 -12.09 -19.41
N SER A 21 -19.02 -12.83 -18.71
CA SER A 21 -17.58 -12.53 -18.59
C SER A 21 -16.72 -12.94 -19.80
N GLN A 22 -17.28 -13.25 -20.97
CA GLN A 22 -16.50 -13.82 -22.08
C GLN A 22 -16.56 -13.07 -23.41
N ARG A 23 -17.10 -11.84 -23.46
CA ARG A 23 -17.31 -11.16 -24.75
C ARG A 23 -16.72 -9.75 -24.88
N LEU A 24 -15.75 -9.39 -24.04
CA LEU A 24 -15.10 -8.06 -24.07
C LEU A 24 -13.65 -8.06 -24.59
N CYS A 25 -13.14 -9.16 -25.17
CA CYS A 25 -11.73 -9.24 -25.55
C CYS A 25 -11.38 -8.65 -26.93
N ASN A 26 -12.35 -8.22 -27.76
CA ASN A 26 -12.10 -7.92 -29.18
C ASN A 26 -12.47 -6.49 -29.64
N LEU A 27 -12.23 -5.47 -28.82
CA LEU A 27 -12.31 -4.05 -29.25
C LEU A 27 -10.92 -3.53 -29.65
N PRO A 28 -10.66 -3.20 -30.93
CA PRO A 28 -9.41 -2.56 -31.35
C PRO A 28 -9.37 -1.14 -30.79
N GLY A 29 -8.59 -0.95 -29.72
CA GLY A 29 -8.45 0.35 -29.04
C GLY A 29 -8.55 0.28 -27.51
N TYR A 30 -8.87 -0.89 -26.93
CA TYR A 30 -8.65 -1.10 -25.51
C TYR A 30 -7.17 -1.40 -25.29
N VAL A 31 -6.38 -0.35 -25.03
CA VAL A 31 -5.09 -0.54 -24.35
C VAL A 31 -5.43 -1.15 -23.01
N GLU A 32 -5.11 -2.43 -22.87
CA GLU A 32 -5.04 -3.09 -21.58
C GLU A 32 -4.02 -2.29 -20.76
N VAL A 33 -4.48 -1.31 -19.99
CA VAL A 33 -3.63 -0.62 -19.03
C VAL A 33 -3.45 -1.63 -17.92
N SER A 34 -2.52 -2.57 -18.12
CA SER A 34 -1.93 -3.36 -17.04
C SER A 34 -1.66 -2.35 -15.92
N PRO A 35 -2.14 -2.59 -14.68
CA PRO A 35 -2.06 -1.59 -13.63
C PRO A 35 -0.61 -1.14 -13.57
N VAL A 36 -0.35 0.15 -13.82
CA VAL A 36 1.00 0.69 -13.70
C VAL A 36 1.37 0.46 -12.25
N ILE A 37 2.14 -0.58 -11.97
CA ILE A 37 2.57 -0.91 -10.62
C ILE A 37 3.49 0.24 -10.24
N THR A 38 2.93 1.23 -9.55
CA THR A 38 3.70 2.38 -9.09
C THR A 38 4.68 1.89 -8.03
N GLU A 39 5.86 2.49 -7.96
CA GLU A 39 6.86 2.17 -6.96
C GLU A 39 6.25 2.20 -5.55
N CYS A 40 5.35 3.15 -5.31
CA CYS A 40 4.59 3.28 -4.07
C CYS A 40 3.73 2.05 -3.75
N SER A 41 3.08 1.45 -4.76
CA SER A 41 2.28 0.26 -4.59
C SER A 41 3.15 -0.96 -4.33
N LYS A 42 4.28 -1.10 -5.05
CA LYS A 42 5.28 -2.15 -4.81
C LYS A 42 5.85 -2.06 -3.39
N ALA A 43 6.21 -0.87 -2.93
CA ALA A 43 6.76 -0.65 -1.59
C ALA A 43 5.75 -1.00 -0.49
N ARG A 44 4.49 -0.62 -0.68
CA ARG A 44 3.41 -0.95 0.26
C ARG A 44 3.17 -2.45 0.34
N SER A 45 3.11 -3.13 -0.80
CA SER A 45 2.94 -4.58 -0.84
C SER A 45 4.12 -5.29 -0.20
N GLY A 46 5.36 -4.92 -0.56
CA GLY A 46 6.56 -5.55 -0.01
C GLY A 46 6.68 -5.39 1.51
N LEU A 47 6.37 -4.22 2.07
CA LEU A 47 6.32 -4.04 3.52
C LEU A 47 5.20 -4.87 4.18
N ASN A 48 4.04 -5.02 3.54
CA ASN A 48 2.97 -5.87 4.04
C ASN A 48 3.36 -7.35 4.02
N GLU A 49 4.06 -7.80 2.98
CA GLU A 49 4.56 -9.17 2.88
C GLU A 49 5.63 -9.45 3.92
N LEU A 50 6.59 -8.53 4.11
CA LEU A 50 7.63 -8.64 5.12
C LEU A 50 7.03 -8.82 6.53
N ILE A 51 6.08 -7.98 6.92
CA ILE A 51 5.49 -8.07 8.24
C ILE A 51 4.59 -9.30 8.39
N LEU A 52 3.89 -9.70 7.32
CA LEU A 52 3.06 -10.90 7.33
C LEU A 52 3.92 -12.14 7.56
N ASP A 53 5.05 -12.24 6.87
CA ASP A 53 6.01 -13.33 7.00
C ASP A 53 6.63 -13.34 8.41
N LYS A 54 7.23 -12.21 8.83
CA LYS A 54 7.94 -12.11 10.11
C LYS A 54 7.03 -12.30 11.33
N THR A 55 5.79 -11.82 11.26
CA THR A 55 4.83 -11.94 12.37
C THR A 55 3.94 -13.18 12.27
N LYS A 56 4.23 -14.10 11.33
CA LYS A 56 3.44 -15.32 11.07
C LYS A 56 1.95 -15.03 10.90
N GLY A 57 1.62 -13.91 10.27
CA GLY A 57 0.24 -13.47 10.03
C GLY A 57 -0.42 -12.69 11.17
N SER A 58 0.28 -12.41 12.27
CA SER A 58 -0.27 -11.59 13.38
C SER A 58 -0.57 -10.17 12.93
N LEU A 59 0.24 -9.62 12.03
CA LEU A 59 0.03 -8.35 11.36
C LEU A 59 -0.05 -8.58 9.85
N LYS A 60 -1.21 -8.26 9.28
CA LYS A 60 -1.48 -8.42 7.83
C LYS A 60 -1.08 -7.21 6.99
N LYS A 61 -0.85 -6.07 7.63
CA LYS A 61 -0.57 -4.79 6.97
C LYS A 61 0.48 -4.04 7.75
N TRP A 62 1.38 -3.37 7.04
CA TRP A 62 2.38 -2.49 7.60
C TRP A 62 1.70 -1.33 8.35
N PRO A 63 1.94 -1.18 9.66
CA PRO A 63 1.39 -0.08 10.41
C PRO A 63 2.19 1.17 10.15
N TRP A 64 1.91 1.90 9.06
CA TRP A 64 2.60 3.14 8.71
C TRP A 64 2.67 4.12 9.89
N THR A 65 1.54 4.61 10.37
CA THR A 65 1.49 5.56 11.49
C THR A 65 1.67 4.85 12.84
N ASN A 66 2.57 5.39 13.68
CA ASN A 66 2.98 4.82 14.96
C ASN A 66 3.48 3.37 14.82
N CYS A 67 4.26 3.11 13.75
CA CYS A 67 4.77 1.80 13.40
C CYS A 67 5.49 1.13 14.58
N VAL A 68 6.49 1.81 15.13
CA VAL A 68 7.33 1.32 16.22
C VAL A 68 6.48 0.91 17.41
N THR A 69 5.65 1.82 17.92
CA THR A 69 4.80 1.54 19.08
C THR A 69 3.81 0.39 18.84
N LYS A 70 3.33 0.21 17.61
CA LYS A 70 2.43 -0.90 17.27
C LYS A 70 3.16 -2.23 17.16
N LEU A 71 4.39 -2.22 16.64
CA LEU A 71 5.27 -3.38 16.60
C LEU A 71 5.70 -3.78 18.01
N GLU A 72 6.16 -2.83 18.83
CA GLU A 72 6.59 -3.06 20.21
C GLU A 72 5.46 -3.65 21.06
N LYS A 73 4.23 -3.13 20.93
CA LYS A 73 3.03 -3.69 21.59
C LYS A 73 2.73 -5.14 21.19
N LYS A 74 3.26 -5.58 20.05
CA LYS A 74 3.12 -6.94 19.54
C LYS A 74 4.34 -7.80 19.83
N GLY A 75 5.36 -7.27 20.53
CA GLY A 75 6.61 -7.97 20.80
C GLY A 75 7.55 -7.98 19.61
N TYR A 76 7.50 -6.96 18.74
CA TYR A 76 8.40 -6.84 17.60
C TYR A 76 9.13 -5.50 17.60
N GLU A 77 10.37 -5.50 17.11
CA GLU A 77 11.18 -4.30 16.91
C GLU A 77 11.53 -4.12 15.43
N LEU A 78 11.44 -2.87 14.96
CA LEU A 78 11.82 -2.48 13.60
C LEU A 78 13.30 -2.09 13.58
N ARG A 79 14.11 -2.80 12.80
CA ARG A 79 15.53 -2.52 12.63
C ARG A 79 15.86 -2.20 11.18
N LEU A 80 16.70 -1.18 11.01
CA LEU A 80 17.33 -0.86 9.73
C LEU A 80 18.80 -1.28 9.80
N LYS A 81 19.23 -2.12 8.87
CA LYS A 81 20.62 -2.56 8.77
C LYS A 81 21.51 -1.40 8.31
N PRO A 82 22.79 -1.38 8.72
CA PRO A 82 23.74 -0.39 8.21
C PRO A 82 23.87 -0.54 6.69
N GLY A 83 23.61 0.56 5.96
CA GLY A 83 23.54 0.57 4.49
C GLY A 83 22.15 0.88 3.93
N SER A 84 21.11 0.86 4.77
CA SER A 84 19.77 1.31 4.39
C SER A 84 19.79 2.78 3.95
N THR A 85 19.24 3.07 2.78
CA THR A 85 19.13 4.45 2.28
C THR A 85 17.81 5.10 2.72
N THR A 86 16.83 4.28 3.13
CA THR A 86 15.56 4.75 3.66
C THR A 86 15.72 5.32 5.06
N PRO A 87 15.27 6.58 5.29
CA PRO A 87 15.21 7.11 6.63
C PRO A 87 14.07 6.43 7.40
N PHE A 88 14.27 6.26 8.70
CA PHE A 88 13.29 5.60 9.57
C PHE A 88 11.93 6.31 9.55
N ASP A 89 11.91 7.65 9.53
CA ASP A 89 10.69 8.45 9.38
C ASP A 89 9.86 8.10 8.13
N LEU A 90 10.51 7.61 7.06
CA LEU A 90 9.84 7.28 5.80
C LEU A 90 8.90 6.09 5.95
N ILE A 91 9.35 5.07 6.69
CA ILE A 91 8.60 3.82 6.91
C ILE A 91 7.63 3.92 8.10
N THR A 92 7.72 5.00 8.89
CA THR A 92 6.80 5.33 9.98
C THR A 92 5.83 6.49 9.67
N SER A 93 5.94 7.08 8.48
CA SER A 93 5.05 8.14 8.00
C SER A 93 3.83 7.55 7.29
N PRO A 94 2.67 8.23 7.29
CA PRO A 94 1.50 7.75 6.56
C PRO A 94 1.80 7.61 5.06
N SER A 95 1.39 6.47 4.50
CA SER A 95 1.70 6.07 3.12
C SER A 95 1.22 7.05 2.05
N SER A 96 0.30 7.95 2.37
CA SER A 96 -0.24 8.98 1.47
C SER A 96 0.79 10.02 1.04
N HIS A 97 1.87 10.19 1.81
CA HIS A 97 2.96 11.12 1.48
C HIS A 97 4.14 10.46 0.76
N LEU A 98 4.09 9.14 0.56
CA LEU A 98 5.17 8.40 -0.08
C LEU A 98 5.26 8.83 -1.56
N ARG A 99 6.38 9.44 -1.94
CA ARG A 99 6.67 9.80 -3.34
C ARG A 99 7.35 8.64 -4.04
N ASP A 100 7.25 8.58 -5.37
CA ASP A 100 7.84 7.47 -6.15
C ASP A 100 9.35 7.32 -5.96
N GLY A 101 10.09 8.44 -5.83
CA GLY A 101 11.53 8.39 -5.55
C GLY A 101 11.87 7.83 -4.17
N GLU A 102 10.99 8.02 -3.19
CA GLU A 102 11.14 7.47 -1.84
C GLU A 102 10.72 6.01 -1.81
N ALA A 103 9.64 5.67 -2.50
CA ALA A 103 9.18 4.30 -2.65
C ALA A 103 10.22 3.41 -3.34
N LYS A 104 10.94 3.94 -4.34
CA LYS A 104 12.05 3.23 -4.99
C LYS A 104 13.17 2.89 -4.01
N LYS A 105 13.47 3.77 -3.06
CA LYS A 105 14.45 3.48 -2.00
C LYS A 105 13.96 2.36 -1.08
N ILE A 106 12.69 2.39 -0.68
CA ILE A 106 12.08 1.31 0.10
C ILE A 106 12.15 -0.01 -0.66
N ASN A 107 11.79 -0.01 -1.95
CA ASN A 107 11.86 -1.20 -2.78
C ASN A 107 13.29 -1.77 -2.85
N ASN A 108 14.29 -0.92 -3.07
CA ASN A 108 15.69 -1.35 -3.07
C ASN A 108 16.12 -1.92 -1.70
N ASP A 109 15.76 -1.24 -0.61
CA ASP A 109 16.13 -1.68 0.74
C ASP A 109 15.39 -2.97 1.14
N LEU A 110 14.18 -3.21 0.62
CA LEU A 110 13.47 -4.49 0.75
C LEU A 110 14.15 -5.60 -0.07
N GLU A 111 14.55 -5.31 -1.31
CA GLU A 111 15.26 -6.27 -2.18
C GLU A 111 16.64 -6.64 -1.62
N LEU A 112 17.28 -5.72 -0.90
CA LEU A 112 18.57 -5.93 -0.21
C LEU A 112 18.42 -6.44 1.23
N GLU A 113 17.19 -6.72 1.68
CA GLU A 113 16.89 -7.21 3.05
C GLU A 113 17.48 -6.32 4.16
N LEU A 114 17.49 -5.00 3.93
CA LEU A 114 18.02 -3.98 4.84
C LEU A 114 16.99 -3.50 5.87
N ILE A 115 15.70 -3.77 5.60
CA ILE A 115 14.60 -3.54 6.55
C ILE A 115 14.28 -4.87 7.22
N GLU A 116 14.31 -4.90 8.55
CA GLU A 116 14.05 -6.12 9.31
C GLU A 116 13.07 -5.87 10.46
N VAL A 117 12.22 -6.86 10.72
CA VAL A 117 11.34 -6.91 11.88
C VAL A 117 11.74 -8.14 12.69
N VAL A 118 12.19 -7.91 13.94
CA VAL A 118 12.64 -8.96 14.85
C VAL A 118 11.68 -9.08 16.03
N GLU A 119 11.47 -10.30 16.54
CA GLU A 119 10.72 -10.53 17.79
C GLU A 119 11.62 -10.19 18.99
N ILE A 120 11.05 -9.52 20.00
CA ILE A 120 11.73 -9.11 21.24
C ILE A 120 11.24 -9.88 22.46
#